data_AF-A0A6P0DRT3-F1
#
_entry.id   AF-A0A6P0DRT3-F1
#
_cell.length_a   1.000
_cell.length_b   1.000
_cell.length_c   1.000
_cell.angle_alpha   90.00
_cell.angle_beta   90.00
_cell.angle_gamma   90.00
#
_symmetry.space_group_name_H-M   'P 1'
#
loop_
_entity.id
_entity.type
_entity.pdbx_description
1 polymer ?
#
loop_
_entity_poly.entity_id
_entity_poly.type
_entity_poly.pdbx_seq_one_letter_code
_entity_poly.pdbx_strand_id
1 'polypeptide(L)'
;NYFGCIVAPDLIDGSAAGAVIKAALSAMYRQGRFLGGMEFDHPVGRYIDRSEGGCERFRGNECIMVSHEAYQLDYRGGLIIP
;
A
#
# COMPACT_ATOMS: atom_id res chain seq x y z
N ASN A 1 0.74 1.90 12.80
CA ASN A 1 1.61 0.71 12.81
C ASN A 1 1.62 0.17 11.39
N TYR A 2 2.78 -0.12 10.81
CA TYR A 2 2.94 -0.58 9.43
C TYR A 2 3.72 -1.89 9.45
N PHE A 3 3.17 -2.94 8.85
CA PHE A 3 3.81 -4.25 8.76
C PHE A 3 3.73 -4.75 7.34
N GLY A 4 4.87 -4.82 6.66
CA GLY A 4 4.95 -5.20 5.25
C GLY A 4 5.83 -6.41 5.02
N CYS A 5 5.45 -7.26 4.07
CA CYS A 5 6.16 -8.50 3.76
C CYS A 5 6.11 -8.79 2.25
N ILE A 6 7.22 -9.31 1.72
CA ILE A 6 7.26 -9.95 0.40
C ILE A 6 6.73 -11.37 0.58
N VAL A 7 5.63 -11.70 -0.09
CA VAL A 7 4.96 -13.01 0.03
C VAL A 7 5.29 -13.95 -1.13
N ALA A 8 5.73 -13.41 -2.28
CA ALA A 8 6.20 -14.18 -3.43
C ALA A 8 7.58 -13.66 -3.89
N PRO A 9 8.68 -14.10 -3.26
CA PRO A 9 10.03 -13.60 -3.54
C PRO A 9 10.55 -14.00 -4.94
N ASP A 10 9.90 -14.97 -5.58
CA ASP A 10 10.14 -15.37 -6.97
C ASP A 10 9.60 -14.37 -7.99
N LEU A 11 8.65 -13.51 -7.60
CA LEU A 11 8.06 -12.50 -8.48
C LEU A 11 8.69 -11.12 -8.31
N ILE A 12 9.10 -10.77 -7.09
CA ILE A 12 9.51 -9.40 -6.72
C ILE A 12 10.38 -9.44 -5.47
N ASP A 13 11.34 -8.51 -5.38
CA ASP A 13 12.14 -8.27 -4.20
C ASP A 13 11.76 -6.95 -3.48
N GLY A 14 12.42 -6.68 -2.34
CA GLY A 14 12.16 -5.46 -1.58
C GLY A 14 12.47 -4.16 -2.32
N SER A 15 13.40 -4.17 -3.27
CA SER A 15 13.76 -3.00 -4.07
C SER A 15 12.66 -2.68 -5.08
N ALA A 16 12.20 -3.70 -5.80
CA ALA A 16 11.10 -3.60 -6.74
C ALA A 16 9.79 -3.20 -6.03
N ALA A 17 9.51 -3.77 -4.85
CA ALA A 17 8.38 -3.36 -4.02
C ALA A 17 8.45 -1.88 -3.65
N GLY A 18 9.60 -1.44 -3.14
CA GLY A 18 9.83 -0.06 -2.75
C GLY A 18 9.68 0.92 -3.92
N ALA A 19 10.08 0.53 -5.13
CA ALA A 19 9.90 1.35 -6.33
C ALA A 19 8.41 1.54 -6.68
N VAL A 20 7.64 0.45 -6.68
CA VAL A 20 6.19 0.47 -6.93
C VAL A 20 5.46 1.33 -5.89
N ILE A 21 5.72 1.10 -4.60
CA ILE A 21 5.09 1.84 -3.49
C ILE A 21 5.43 3.32 -3.60
N LYS A 22 6.69 3.68 -3.82
CA LYS A 22 7.11 5.08 -3.96
C LYS A 22 6.43 5.77 -5.13
N ALA A 23 6.30 5.10 -6.28
CA ALA A 23 5.61 5.63 -7.45
C ALA A 23 4.12 5.86 -7.16
N ALA A 24 3.45 4.88 -6.54
CA ALA A 24 2.04 4.97 -6.17
C ALA A 24 1.79 6.10 -5.16
N LEU A 25 2.55 6.15 -4.05
CA LEU A 25 2.43 7.22 -3.05
C LEU A 25 2.70 8.61 -3.65
N SER A 26 3.70 8.73 -4.54
CA SER A 26 3.98 10.01 -5.22
C SER A 26 2.83 10.45 -6.13
N ALA A 27 2.13 9.51 -6.77
CA ALA A 27 0.94 9.80 -7.54
C ALA A 27 -0.27 10.12 -6.65
N MET A 28 -0.40 9.50 -5.48
CA MET A 28 -1.42 9.80 -4.48
C MET A 28 -1.27 11.21 -3.91
N TYR A 29 -0.05 11.57 -3.48
CA TYR A 29 0.23 12.86 -2.87
C TYR A 29 -0.02 14.02 -3.84
N ARG A 30 0.19 13.83 -5.15
CA ARG A 30 -0.17 14.81 -6.17
C ARG A 30 -1.68 15.06 -6.28
N GLN A 31 -2.52 14.14 -5.80
CA GLN A 31 -3.97 14.30 -5.71
C GLN A 31 -4.42 14.97 -4.39
N GLY A 32 -3.48 15.37 -3.52
CA GLY A 32 -3.80 15.94 -2.21
C GLY A 32 -4.33 14.90 -1.20
N ARG A 33 -4.16 13.61 -1.50
CA ARG A 33 -4.58 12.49 -0.64
C ARG A 33 -3.38 11.95 0.13
N PHE A 34 -3.61 11.44 1.34
CA PHE A 34 -2.54 10.96 2.20
C PHE A 34 -2.45 9.43 2.29
N LEU A 35 -3.60 8.74 2.39
CA LEU A 35 -3.70 7.27 2.49
C LEU A 35 -5.06 6.80 1.96
N GLY A 36 -5.15 5.50 1.64
CA GLY A 36 -6.39 4.78 1.38
C GLY A 36 -6.90 4.96 -0.04
N GLY A 37 -7.42 3.89 -0.64
CA GLY A 37 -8.30 3.91 -1.82
C GLY A 37 -7.60 4.28 -3.11
N MET A 38 -6.42 3.71 -3.35
CA MET A 38 -5.64 3.94 -4.56
C MET A 38 -5.36 2.63 -5.29
N GLU A 39 -5.53 2.67 -6.60
CA GLU A 39 -4.99 1.65 -7.50
C GLU A 39 -4.00 2.33 -8.45
N PHE A 40 -2.86 1.70 -8.69
CA PHE A 40 -1.80 2.27 -9.51
C PHE A 40 -1.08 1.18 -10.30
N ASP A 41 -1.04 1.32 -11.62
CA ASP A 41 -0.30 0.41 -12.50
C ASP A 41 1.15 0.86 -12.64
N HIS A 42 2.07 -0.03 -12.30
CA HIS A 42 3.52 0.14 -12.47
C HIS A 42 4.04 -0.97 -13.39
N PRO A 43 5.13 -0.77 -14.16
CA PRO A 43 5.71 -1.82 -15.02
C PRO A 43 6.06 -3.14 -14.32
N VAL A 44 6.29 -3.09 -13.01
CA VAL A 44 6.59 -4.26 -12.17
C VAL A 44 5.31 -4.99 -11.72
N GLY A 45 4.19 -4.29 -11.58
CA GLY A 45 2.95 -4.83 -11.04
C GLY A 45 1.96 -3.74 -10.66
N ARG A 46 0.75 -4.15 -10.30
CA ARG A 46 -0.35 -3.27 -9.90
C ARG A 46 -0.38 -3.12 -8.39
N TYR A 47 -0.26 -1.89 -7.91
CA TYR A 47 -0.44 -1.53 -6.51
C TYR A 47 -1.92 -1.30 -6.21
N ILE A 48 -2.39 -1.84 -5.09
CA ILE A 48 -3.76 -1.71 -4.61
C ILE A 48 -3.70 -1.36 -3.12
N ASP A 49 -4.27 -0.24 -2.74
CA ASP A 49 -4.42 0.21 -1.36
C ASP A 49 -5.89 0.40 -1.02
N ARG A 50 -6.31 -0.27 0.06
CA ARG A 50 -7.66 -0.24 0.59
C ARG A 50 -7.59 0.22 2.04
N SER A 51 -8.52 1.08 2.41
CA SER A 51 -8.67 1.53 3.78
C SER A 51 -10.14 1.46 4.19
N GLU A 52 -10.38 0.88 5.36
CA GLU A 52 -11.68 0.75 5.99
C GLU A 52 -11.70 1.54 7.30
N GLY A 53 -12.82 2.23 7.55
CA GLY A 53 -13.02 3.07 8.73
C GLY A 53 -12.81 4.56 8.45
N GLY A 54 -12.56 5.33 9.50
CA GLY A 54 -12.45 6.78 9.43
C GLY A 54 -11.34 7.31 10.34
N CYS A 55 -11.23 8.63 10.49
CA CYS A 55 -10.16 9.25 11.27
C CYS A 55 -10.13 8.78 12.74
N GLU A 56 -11.27 8.41 13.32
CA GLU A 56 -11.34 7.85 14.68
C GLU A 56 -10.59 6.52 14.80
N ARG A 57 -10.76 5.65 13.80
CA ARG A 57 -10.13 4.34 13.73
C ARG A 57 -10.21 3.81 12.32
N PHE A 58 -9.06 3.43 11.77
CA PHE A 58 -8.96 2.84 10.44
C PHE A 58 -8.02 1.63 10.41
N ARG A 59 -8.29 0.75 9.46
CA ARG A 59 -7.41 -0.34 9.05
C ARG A 59 -7.22 -0.22 7.55
N GLY A 60 -6.00 -0.36 7.08
CA GLY A 60 -5.78 -0.48 5.66
C GLY A 60 -4.86 -1.63 5.33
N ASN A 61 -5.00 -2.08 4.10
CA ASN A 61 -4.17 -3.10 3.49
C ASN A 61 -3.69 -2.58 2.13
N GLU A 62 -2.40 -2.74 1.89
CA GLU A 62 -1.80 -2.49 0.58
C GLU A 62 -1.26 -3.80 0.04
N CYS A 63 -1.35 -4.01 -1.26
CA CYS A 63 -0.69 -5.13 -1.91
C CYS A 63 -0.15 -4.76 -3.28
N ILE A 64 0.81 -5.54 -3.76
CA ILE A 64 1.29 -5.49 -5.13
C ILE A 64 0.92 -6.81 -5.81
N MET A 65 0.13 -6.70 -6.85
CA MET A 65 -0.27 -7.79 -7.73
C MET A 65 0.65 -7.82 -8.94
N VAL A 66 1.37 -8.93 -9.16
CA VAL A 66 2.17 -9.13 -10.39
C VAL A 66 1.44 -10.13 -11.27
N SER A 67 1.48 -11.41 -10.90
CA SER A 67 0.62 -12.47 -11.42
C SER A 67 -0.40 -12.89 -10.36
N HIS A 68 0.09 -13.05 -9.13
CA HIS A 68 -0.68 -13.09 -7.90
C HIS A 68 -0.12 -12.06 -6.92
N GLU A 69 -0.67 -12.04 -5.71
CA GLU A 69 -0.22 -11.15 -4.66
C GLU A 69 1.21 -11.48 -4.26
N ALA A 70 2.11 -10.51 -4.39
CA ALA A 70 3.54 -10.73 -4.22
C ALA A 70 4.14 -9.87 -3.09
N TYR A 71 3.42 -8.84 -2.67
CA TYR A 71 3.70 -8.03 -1.49
C TYR A 71 2.41 -7.69 -0.77
N GLN A 72 2.46 -7.60 0.56
CA GLN A 72 1.38 -7.13 1.40
C GLN A 72 1.88 -6.17 2.47
N LEU A 73 1.04 -5.21 2.85
CA LEU A 73 1.22 -4.28 3.97
C LEU A 73 -0.07 -4.16 4.75
N ASP A 74 -0.04 -4.44 6.05
CA ASP A 74 -1.09 -4.06 6.99
C ASP A 74 -0.73 -2.76 7.68
N TYR A 75 -1.68 -1.82 7.71
CA TYR A 75 -1.55 -0.61 8.51
C TYR A 75 -2.80 -0.28 9.30
N ARG A 76 -2.60 0.37 10.45
CA ARG A 76 -3.67 0.74 11.39
C ARG A 76 -3.36 2.07 12.05
N GLY A 77 -4.41 2.86 12.28
CA GLY A 77 -4.33 4.13 12.97
C GLY A 77 -5.69 4.62 13.46
N GLY A 78 -5.70 5.79 14.07
CA GLY A 78 -6.87 6.43 14.63
C GLY A 78 -6.48 7.66 15.44
N LEU A 79 -7.43 8.56 15.68
CA LEU A 79 -7.26 9.71 16.55
C LEU A 79 -7.15 9.24 18.00
N ILE A 80 -6.17 9.79 18.72
CA ILE A 80 -6.06 9.61 20.16
C ILE A 80 -6.89 10.71 20.81
N ILE A 81 -7.99 10.33 21.46
CA ILE A 81 -8.85 11.24 22.21
C ILE A 81 -8.43 11.17 23.69
N PRO A 82 -8.18 12.31 24.36
CA PRO A 82 -7.83 12.37 25.79
C PRO A 82 -8.92 11.83 26.73
#